data_AF-A0A0P7FFP4-F1
#
_entry.id   AF-A0A0P7FFP4-F1
#
_cell.length_a   1.000
_cell.length_b   1.000
_cell.length_c   1.000
_cell.angle_alpha   90.00
_cell.angle_beta   90.00
_cell.angle_gamma   90.00
#
_symmetry.space_group_name_H-M   'P 1'
#
loop_
_entity.id
_entity.type
_entity.pdbx_description
1 polymer ?
#
loop_
_entity_poly.entity_id
_entity_poly.type
_entity_poly.pdbx_seq_one_letter_code
_entity_poly.pdbx_strand_id
1 'polypeptide(L)'
;MPTGKRRLLACPNCGGELLPDEARSRLSCPAGHRFDAARQGYFNLLTGAGTKFQADTAQMVQARCDFLAAGHYAPLARRLGLLAAEAAERPVLLDAGAGTGYYLNEVRKTVDASEAVALDISKFALRRAARALPGGYALVWDVWRTLPLADGAADILLNVFAPRNPNEFRRVLAPGGMLLVVTPMPEHLQQIRALTGMLDIADEKEMRVARSLGPSFAPGRTEHVQYRMELDRADVQNAVMMGPSAHHVDSLELSKTLDGVDFPLAVTASFAVQQFRAAEAAAG
;
A
#
# COMPACT_ATOMS: atom_id res chain seq x y z
N MET A 1 -19.72 -16.33 -16.81
CA MET A 1 -19.05 -15.86 -15.58
C MET A 1 -18.77 -17.08 -14.73
N PRO A 2 -17.54 -17.35 -14.27
CA PRO A 2 -17.35 -18.47 -13.37
C PRO A 2 -18.02 -18.13 -12.04
N THR A 3 -19.11 -18.84 -11.75
CA THR A 3 -19.96 -18.77 -10.57
C THR A 3 -19.40 -19.56 -9.37
N GLY A 4 -18.09 -19.79 -9.33
CA GLY A 4 -17.40 -20.40 -8.21
C GLY A 4 -16.82 -19.34 -7.28
N LYS A 5 -16.85 -19.56 -5.96
CA LYS A 5 -16.07 -18.73 -5.01
C LYS A 5 -14.60 -18.78 -5.44
N ARG A 6 -14.07 -17.67 -5.93
CA ARG A 6 -12.65 -17.53 -6.26
C ARG A 6 -11.85 -17.73 -4.98
N ARG A 7 -10.88 -18.63 -5.02
CA ARG A 7 -9.93 -18.80 -3.92
C ARG A 7 -9.17 -17.49 -3.71
N LEU A 8 -9.26 -16.92 -2.51
CA LEU A 8 -8.64 -15.63 -2.21
C LEU A 8 -7.27 -15.80 -1.56
N LEU A 9 -7.23 -16.40 -0.36
CA LEU A 9 -6.03 -16.51 0.45
C LEU A 9 -5.34 -17.87 0.29
N ALA A 10 -4.01 -17.86 0.41
CA ALA A 10 -3.16 -19.04 0.40
C ALA A 10 -2.41 -19.16 1.72
N CYS A 11 -2.37 -20.38 2.26
CA CYS A 11 -1.64 -20.67 3.49
C CYS A 11 -0.14 -20.48 3.24
N PRO A 12 0.56 -19.66 4.04
CA PRO A 12 1.99 -19.39 3.85
C PRO A 12 2.88 -20.60 4.13
N ASN A 13 2.35 -21.66 4.77
CA ASN A 13 3.10 -22.85 5.13
C ASN A 13 2.98 -23.98 4.11
N CYS A 14 1.79 -24.21 3.55
CA CYS A 14 1.54 -25.34 2.65
C CYS A 14 0.98 -24.96 1.28
N GLY A 15 0.71 -23.67 1.02
CA GLY A 15 0.11 -23.20 -0.23
C GLY A 15 -1.34 -23.64 -0.44
N GLY A 16 -1.98 -24.30 0.54
CA GLY A 16 -3.40 -24.70 0.51
C GLY A 16 -4.35 -23.52 0.72
N GLU A 17 -5.62 -23.69 0.39
CA GLU A 17 -6.63 -22.64 0.60
C GLU A 17 -6.74 -22.26 2.07
N LEU A 18 -6.77 -20.96 2.33
CA LEU A 18 -6.84 -20.41 3.68
C LEU A 18 -8.21 -19.75 3.86
N LEU A 19 -9.07 -20.39 4.65
CA LEU A 19 -10.48 -20.01 4.81
C LEU A 19 -10.72 -19.36 6.18
N PRO A 20 -11.53 -18.29 6.24
CA PRO A 20 -12.00 -17.75 7.52
C PRO A 20 -13.05 -18.66 8.16
N ASP A 21 -13.16 -18.59 9.48
CA ASP A 21 -14.38 -18.96 10.19
C ASP A 21 -15.50 -17.92 9.97
N GLU A 22 -16.71 -18.21 10.42
CA GLU A 22 -17.87 -17.30 10.25
C GLU A 22 -17.63 -15.91 10.85
N ALA A 23 -16.95 -15.85 11.99
CA ALA A 23 -16.62 -14.60 12.68
C ALA A 23 -15.43 -13.84 12.05
N ARG A 24 -14.77 -14.41 11.02
CA ARG A 24 -13.49 -13.93 10.46
C ARG A 24 -12.44 -13.64 11.55
N SER A 25 -12.46 -14.44 12.62
CA SER A 25 -11.56 -14.36 13.76
C SER A 25 -10.40 -15.35 13.66
N ARG A 26 -10.51 -16.34 12.77
CA ARG A 26 -9.50 -17.36 12.54
C ARG A 26 -9.44 -17.75 11.07
N LEU A 27 -8.23 -17.89 10.56
CA LEU A 27 -7.93 -18.44 9.24
C LEU A 27 -7.40 -19.87 9.40
N SER A 28 -7.88 -20.81 8.59
CA SER A 28 -7.43 -22.21 8.64
C SER A 28 -7.32 -22.85 7.26
N CYS A 29 -6.41 -23.80 7.11
CA CYS A 29 -6.27 -24.59 5.87
C CYS A 29 -6.53 -26.09 6.10
N PRO A 30 -6.81 -26.88 5.04
CA PRO A 30 -7.07 -28.32 5.16
C PRO A 30 -5.93 -29.12 5.78
N ALA A 31 -4.68 -28.63 5.70
CA ALA A 31 -3.51 -29.25 6.32
C ALA A 31 -3.42 -29.00 7.84
N GLY A 32 -4.38 -28.29 8.44
CA GLY A 32 -4.46 -28.07 9.89
C GLY A 32 -3.74 -26.82 10.41
N HIS A 33 -3.09 -26.02 9.56
CA HIS A 33 -2.51 -24.73 9.96
C HIS A 33 -3.62 -23.72 10.30
N ARG A 34 -3.38 -22.92 11.35
CA ARG A 34 -4.34 -21.95 11.88
C ARG A 34 -3.64 -20.64 12.21
N PHE A 35 -4.34 -19.53 11.97
CA PHE A 35 -3.88 -18.19 12.29
C PHE A 35 -5.04 -17.43 12.91
N ASP A 36 -4.89 -17.00 14.15
CA ASP A 36 -5.93 -16.25 14.85
C ASP A 36 -5.74 -14.75 14.61
N ALA A 37 -6.85 -14.03 14.48
CA ALA A 37 -6.85 -12.59 14.41
C ALA A 37 -6.39 -12.02 15.76
N ALA A 38 -5.52 -11.02 15.72
CA ALA A 38 -5.26 -10.21 16.90
C ALA A 38 -6.55 -9.49 17.34
N ARG A 39 -6.59 -9.00 18.58
CA ARG A 39 -7.75 -8.25 19.12
C ARG A 39 -8.18 -7.07 18.22
N GLN A 40 -7.26 -6.51 17.44
CA GLN A 40 -7.53 -5.40 16.52
C GLN A 40 -8.03 -5.84 15.12
N GLY A 41 -8.11 -7.15 14.85
CA GLY A 41 -8.68 -7.72 13.62
C GLY A 41 -7.67 -8.07 12.52
N TYR A 42 -6.37 -7.85 12.72
CA TYR A 42 -5.35 -8.24 11.74
C TYR A 42 -4.82 -9.66 11.99
N PHE A 43 -4.34 -10.32 10.95
CA PHE A 43 -3.66 -11.62 11.05
C PHE A 43 -2.17 -11.43 10.88
N ASN A 44 -1.37 -12.10 11.72
CA ASN A 44 0.06 -12.21 11.46
C ASN A 44 0.34 -13.53 10.75
N LEU A 45 0.71 -13.46 9.47
CA LEU A 45 0.99 -14.64 8.66
C LEU A 45 2.49 -14.92 8.56
N LEU A 46 3.37 -14.00 9.01
CA LEU A 46 4.81 -14.24 9.04
C LEU A 46 5.16 -15.39 10.00
N THR A 47 5.43 -16.56 9.43
CA THR A 47 5.89 -17.76 10.14
C THR A 47 7.40 -17.89 10.15
N GLY A 48 7.94 -18.73 11.05
CA GLY A 48 9.37 -19.02 11.15
C GLY A 48 10.20 -17.82 11.60
N ALA A 49 11.29 -17.53 10.88
CA ALA A 49 12.19 -16.42 11.19
C ALA A 49 11.60 -15.01 10.96
N GLY A 50 10.36 -14.92 10.47
CA GLY A 50 9.69 -13.64 10.24
C GLY A 50 10.21 -12.91 8.99
N THR A 51 10.67 -11.67 9.15
CA THR A 51 11.26 -10.85 8.10
C THR A 51 12.54 -10.18 8.62
N LYS A 52 13.50 -9.94 7.71
CA LYS A 52 14.73 -9.19 8.00
C LYS A 52 14.56 -7.67 7.88
N PHE A 53 13.42 -7.21 7.34
CA PHE A 53 13.17 -5.79 7.14
C PHE A 53 12.68 -5.12 8.42
N GLN A 54 13.14 -3.90 8.66
CA GLN A 54 12.67 -3.08 9.76
C GLN A 54 11.29 -2.51 9.42
N ALA A 55 10.33 -2.73 10.31
CA ALA A 55 8.97 -2.23 10.14
C ALA A 55 8.79 -0.84 10.81
N ASP A 56 7.85 -0.06 10.27
CA ASP A 56 7.47 1.24 10.82
C ASP A 56 7.07 1.13 12.30
N THR A 57 7.59 2.06 13.11
CA THR A 57 7.28 2.15 14.54
C THR A 57 5.85 2.68 14.78
N ALA A 58 5.34 2.52 16.00
CA ALA A 58 4.03 3.07 16.36
C ALA A 58 3.93 4.60 16.15
N GLN A 59 5.02 5.33 16.42
CA GLN A 59 5.08 6.79 16.24
C GLN A 59 5.06 7.19 14.76
N MET A 60 5.81 6.48 13.91
CA MET A 60 5.80 6.73 12.46
C MET A 60 4.42 6.44 11.85
N VAL A 61 3.79 5.35 12.28
CA VAL A 61 2.42 5.01 11.87
C VAL A 61 1.41 6.06 12.36
N GLN A 62 1.60 6.61 13.56
CA GLN A 62 0.74 7.68 14.08
C GLN A 62 0.90 8.97 13.25
N ALA A 63 2.13 9.41 13.00
CA ALA A 63 2.42 10.55 12.12
C ALA A 63 1.79 10.38 10.73
N ARG A 64 1.88 9.17 10.15
CA ARG A 64 1.21 8.83 8.89
C ARG A 64 -0.31 8.95 9.00
N CYS A 65 -0.91 8.45 10.09
CA CYS A 65 -2.35 8.60 10.32
C CYS A 65 -2.76 10.06 10.36
N ASP A 66 -2.04 10.89 11.13
CA ASP A 66 -2.41 12.28 11.36
C ASP A 66 -2.30 13.10 10.07
N PHE A 67 -1.20 12.93 9.32
CA PHE A 67 -1.00 13.59 8.03
C PHE A 67 -2.07 13.21 7.00
N LEU A 68 -2.42 11.92 6.91
CA LEU A 68 -3.44 11.45 5.96
C LEU A 68 -4.86 11.87 6.39
N ALA A 69 -5.14 11.90 7.70
CA ALA A 69 -6.43 12.33 8.25
C ALA A 69 -6.69 13.82 8.05
N ALA A 70 -5.64 14.65 8.02
CA ALA A 70 -5.73 16.06 7.66
C ALA A 70 -6.10 16.29 6.18
N GLY A 71 -6.11 15.24 5.35
CA GLY A 71 -6.59 15.30 3.97
C GLY A 71 -5.53 15.76 2.96
N HIS A 72 -4.28 15.93 3.40
CA HIS A 72 -3.17 16.40 2.56
C HIS A 72 -2.97 15.53 1.31
N TYR A 73 -3.20 14.22 1.40
CA TYR A 73 -3.13 13.27 0.27
C TYR A 73 -4.49 12.83 -0.28
N ALA A 74 -5.57 13.50 0.08
CA ALA A 74 -6.90 13.21 -0.45
C ALA A 74 -6.99 13.35 -1.99
N PRO A 75 -6.35 14.35 -2.66
CA PRO A 75 -6.37 14.41 -4.12
C PRO A 75 -5.76 13.18 -4.80
N LEU A 76 -4.66 12.64 -4.27
CA LEU A 76 -4.05 11.39 -4.75
C LEU A 76 -4.98 10.19 -4.54
N ALA A 77 -5.55 10.05 -3.34
CA ALA A 77 -6.45 8.94 -3.02
C ALA A 77 -7.72 8.94 -3.89
N ARG A 78 -8.33 10.12 -4.10
CA ARG A 78 -9.45 10.28 -5.04
C ARG A 78 -9.06 9.86 -6.45
N ARG A 79 -7.86 10.24 -6.90
CA ARG A 79 -7.41 9.86 -8.24
C ARG A 79 -7.25 8.36 -8.41
N LEU A 80 -6.67 7.68 -7.42
CA LEU A 80 -6.59 6.22 -7.40
C LEU A 80 -7.97 5.57 -7.45
N GLY A 81 -8.95 6.09 -6.70
CA GLY A 81 -10.33 5.60 -6.72
C GLY A 81 -10.96 5.69 -8.11
N LEU A 82 -10.80 6.84 -8.79
CA LEU A 82 -11.32 7.03 -10.14
C LEU A 82 -10.69 6.07 -11.16
N LEU A 83 -9.38 5.84 -11.08
CA LEU A 83 -8.71 4.90 -11.97
C LEU A 83 -9.12 3.45 -11.70
N ALA A 84 -9.29 3.08 -10.43
CA ALA A 84 -9.75 1.75 -10.04
C ALA A 84 -11.18 1.47 -10.53
N ALA A 85 -12.04 2.49 -10.57
CA ALA A 85 -13.42 2.36 -11.09
C ALA A 85 -13.47 2.01 -12.59
N GLU A 86 -12.40 2.24 -13.34
CA GLU A 86 -12.30 1.86 -14.76
C GLU A 86 -12.02 0.34 -14.94
N ALA A 87 -11.71 -0.40 -13.88
CA ALA A 87 -11.22 -1.78 -13.99
C ALA A 87 -12.33 -2.85 -13.96
N ALA A 88 -13.26 -2.78 -13.01
CA ALA A 88 -14.32 -3.76 -12.83
C ALA A 88 -15.43 -3.23 -11.90
N GLU A 89 -16.64 -3.79 -12.00
CA GLU A 89 -17.78 -3.38 -11.16
C GLU A 89 -17.63 -3.77 -9.68
N ARG A 90 -17.09 -4.97 -9.40
CA ARG A 90 -16.95 -5.50 -8.02
C ARG A 90 -15.59 -6.17 -7.74
N PRO A 91 -14.47 -5.44 -7.91
CA PRO A 91 -13.13 -6.02 -7.91
C PRO A 91 -12.73 -6.57 -6.53
N VAL A 92 -11.88 -7.58 -6.53
CA VAL A 92 -11.03 -7.91 -5.38
C VAL A 92 -9.84 -6.95 -5.38
N LEU A 93 -9.70 -6.17 -4.31
CA LEU A 93 -8.63 -5.21 -4.13
C LEU A 93 -7.48 -5.82 -3.30
N LEU A 94 -6.25 -5.61 -3.73
CA LEU A 94 -5.03 -5.91 -2.98
C LEU A 94 -4.21 -4.63 -2.85
N ASP A 95 -3.68 -4.33 -1.67
CA ASP A 95 -2.69 -3.28 -1.45
C ASP A 95 -1.41 -3.90 -0.87
N ALA A 96 -0.33 -3.85 -1.65
CA ALA A 96 0.97 -4.41 -1.31
C ALA A 96 1.88 -3.31 -0.77
N GLY A 97 1.91 -3.19 0.57
CA GLY A 97 2.50 -2.05 1.29
C GLY A 97 1.43 -1.06 1.76
N ALA A 98 0.30 -1.57 2.25
CA ALA A 98 -0.90 -0.80 2.53
C ALA A 98 -0.74 0.23 3.67
N GLY A 99 0.30 0.08 4.51
CA GLY A 99 0.47 0.88 5.70
C GLY A 99 -0.78 0.87 6.58
N THR A 100 -1.38 2.05 6.75
CA THR A 100 -2.58 2.23 7.57
C THR A 100 -3.88 1.78 6.89
N GLY A 101 -3.81 1.32 5.64
CA GLY A 101 -4.96 0.96 4.81
C GLY A 101 -5.70 2.16 4.22
N TYR A 102 -5.13 3.37 4.30
CA TYR A 102 -5.78 4.61 3.85
C TYR A 102 -6.17 4.56 2.37
N TYR A 103 -5.21 4.34 1.46
CA TYR A 103 -5.49 4.33 0.02
C TYR A 103 -6.44 3.22 -0.37
N LEU A 104 -6.20 2.00 0.14
CA LEU A 104 -7.09 0.87 -0.08
C LEU A 104 -8.54 1.17 0.35
N ASN A 105 -8.72 1.82 1.51
CA ASN A 105 -10.05 2.19 1.98
C ASN A 105 -10.71 3.28 1.11
N GLU A 106 -9.97 4.28 0.67
CA GLU A 106 -10.50 5.32 -0.24
C GLU A 106 -10.88 4.75 -1.61
N VAL A 107 -10.06 3.85 -2.15
CA VAL A 107 -10.39 3.11 -3.39
C VAL A 107 -11.62 2.24 -3.18
N ARG A 108 -11.68 1.47 -2.09
CA ARG A 108 -12.84 0.64 -1.71
C ARG A 108 -14.15 1.43 -1.54
N LYS A 109 -14.10 2.71 -1.18
CA LYS A 109 -15.30 3.55 -1.13
C LYS A 109 -15.77 4.00 -2.52
N THR A 110 -14.85 4.03 -3.48
CA THR A 110 -15.11 4.47 -4.85
C THR A 110 -15.62 3.32 -5.73
N VAL A 111 -15.12 2.10 -5.50
CA VAL A 111 -15.54 0.89 -6.20
C VAL A 111 -16.29 -0.04 -5.25
N ASP A 112 -17.37 -0.70 -5.67
CA ASP A 112 -18.10 -1.68 -4.83
C ASP A 112 -17.29 -2.98 -4.68
N ALA A 113 -16.13 -2.90 -4.04
CA ALA A 113 -15.17 -3.99 -3.92
C ALA A 113 -15.80 -5.21 -3.23
N SER A 114 -15.62 -6.39 -3.84
CA SER A 114 -16.12 -7.65 -3.28
C SER A 114 -15.32 -8.10 -2.07
N GLU A 115 -14.00 -7.92 -2.11
CA GLU A 115 -13.06 -8.19 -1.02
C GLU A 115 -11.89 -7.18 -1.08
N ALA A 116 -11.25 -6.92 0.06
CA ALA A 116 -10.08 -6.05 0.15
C ALA A 116 -9.01 -6.68 1.04
N VAL A 117 -7.77 -6.72 0.56
CA VAL A 117 -6.63 -7.32 1.26
C VAL A 117 -5.50 -6.29 1.38
N ALA A 118 -5.12 -5.98 2.62
CA ALA A 118 -3.98 -5.12 2.96
C ALA A 118 -2.79 -5.98 3.41
N LEU A 119 -1.63 -5.80 2.78
CA LEU A 119 -0.36 -6.39 3.19
C LEU A 119 0.60 -5.31 3.65
N ASP A 120 1.23 -5.48 4.80
CA ASP A 120 2.35 -4.63 5.25
C ASP A 120 3.17 -5.39 6.33
N ILE A 121 4.44 -5.04 6.53
CA ILE A 121 5.27 -5.69 7.56
C ILE A 121 5.01 -5.14 8.97
N SER A 122 4.45 -3.93 9.08
CA SER A 122 4.21 -3.28 10.37
C SER A 122 2.89 -3.71 10.98
N LYS A 123 2.98 -4.49 12.07
CA LYS A 123 1.81 -4.78 12.92
C LYS A 123 1.10 -3.53 13.43
N PHE A 124 1.81 -2.40 13.59
CA PHE A 124 1.18 -1.15 14.02
C PHE A 124 0.33 -0.54 12.90
N ALA A 125 0.81 -0.64 11.67
CA ALA A 125 0.08 -0.20 10.50
C ALA A 125 -1.15 -1.09 10.24
N LEU A 126 -1.01 -2.43 10.31
CA LEU A 126 -2.16 -3.34 10.12
C LEU A 126 -3.20 -3.25 11.23
N ARG A 127 -2.85 -2.82 12.46
CA ARG A 127 -3.86 -2.47 13.48
C ARG A 127 -4.77 -1.33 13.03
N ARG A 128 -4.26 -0.39 12.24
CA ARG A 128 -5.05 0.71 11.65
C ARG A 128 -5.82 0.21 10.43
N ALA A 129 -5.16 -0.55 9.55
CA ALA A 129 -5.79 -1.09 8.35
C ALA A 129 -6.99 -1.99 8.66
N ALA A 130 -6.87 -2.89 9.65
CA ALA A 130 -7.95 -3.78 10.07
C ALA A 130 -9.21 -3.01 10.53
N ARG A 131 -9.03 -1.84 11.16
CA ARG A 131 -10.15 -0.98 11.57
C ARG A 131 -10.74 -0.20 10.40
N ALA A 132 -9.90 0.22 9.45
CA ALA A 132 -10.32 0.95 8.26
C ALA A 132 -11.04 0.05 7.23
N LEU A 133 -10.83 -1.26 7.27
CA LEU A 133 -11.32 -2.23 6.29
C LEU A 133 -12.29 -3.24 6.94
N PRO A 134 -13.50 -2.82 7.37
CA PRO A 134 -14.48 -3.74 7.92
C PRO A 134 -14.84 -4.81 6.89
N GLY A 135 -14.72 -6.08 7.29
CA GLY A 135 -14.94 -7.24 6.42
C GLY A 135 -13.75 -7.60 5.50
N GLY A 136 -12.74 -6.74 5.37
CA GLY A 136 -11.52 -7.05 4.62
C GLY A 136 -10.46 -7.80 5.44
N TYR A 137 -9.33 -8.09 4.81
CA TYR A 137 -8.20 -8.77 5.44
C TYR A 137 -7.01 -7.82 5.61
N ALA A 138 -6.52 -7.70 6.85
CA ALA A 138 -5.29 -7.00 7.18
C ALA A 138 -4.24 -8.04 7.59
N LEU A 139 -3.22 -8.24 6.75
CA LEU A 139 -2.24 -9.31 6.91
C LEU A 139 -0.85 -8.73 7.12
N VAL A 140 -0.24 -9.05 8.27
CA VAL A 140 1.19 -8.76 8.47
C VAL A 140 1.97 -9.71 7.57
N TRP A 141 2.62 -9.16 6.55
CA TRP A 141 3.33 -9.92 5.52
C TRP A 141 4.49 -9.13 4.89
N ASP A 142 5.50 -9.86 4.43
CA ASP A 142 6.65 -9.33 3.71
C ASP A 142 6.42 -9.48 2.20
N VAL A 143 6.26 -8.37 1.49
CA VAL A 143 5.92 -8.35 0.06
C VAL A 143 6.99 -8.97 -0.85
N TRP A 144 8.22 -9.17 -0.35
CA TRP A 144 9.27 -9.88 -1.08
C TRP A 144 9.12 -11.40 -1.03
N ARG A 145 8.33 -11.93 -0.10
CA ARG A 145 7.98 -13.36 -0.06
C ARG A 145 6.83 -13.65 -1.02
N THR A 146 6.61 -14.93 -1.30
CA THR A 146 5.39 -15.39 -1.97
C THR A 146 4.16 -14.89 -1.23
N LEU A 147 3.34 -14.06 -1.86
CA LEU A 147 2.19 -13.42 -1.24
C LEU A 147 1.15 -14.48 -0.81
N PRO A 148 0.47 -14.29 0.34
CA PRO A 148 -0.49 -15.24 0.90
C PRO A 148 -1.85 -15.17 0.18
N LEU A 149 -1.82 -15.02 -1.14
CA LEU A 149 -2.97 -15.00 -2.03
C LEU A 149 -2.83 -16.11 -3.07
N ALA A 150 -3.96 -16.61 -3.54
CA ALA A 150 -3.98 -17.55 -4.66
C ALA A 150 -3.64 -16.86 -5.99
N ASP A 151 -3.33 -17.66 -7.00
CA ASP A 151 -3.06 -17.19 -8.34
C ASP A 151 -4.33 -16.56 -8.92
N GLY A 152 -4.18 -15.38 -9.54
CA GLY A 152 -5.31 -14.64 -10.11
C GLY A 152 -6.39 -14.22 -9.10
N ALA A 153 -6.05 -14.12 -7.81
CA ALA A 153 -7.00 -13.79 -6.75
C ALA A 153 -7.51 -12.34 -6.83
N ALA A 154 -6.64 -11.39 -7.20
CA ALA A 154 -6.94 -9.95 -7.17
C ALA A 154 -7.23 -9.41 -8.57
N ASP A 155 -8.14 -8.43 -8.67
CA ASP A 155 -8.46 -7.74 -9.92
C ASP A 155 -7.72 -6.39 -10.01
N ILE A 156 -7.50 -5.74 -8.87
CA ILE A 156 -6.75 -4.48 -8.76
C ILE A 156 -5.70 -4.62 -7.65
N LEU A 157 -4.45 -4.30 -7.98
CA LEU A 157 -3.34 -4.22 -7.04
C LEU A 157 -2.89 -2.77 -6.91
N LEU A 158 -2.86 -2.24 -5.68
CA LEU A 158 -2.27 -0.97 -5.34
C LEU A 158 -0.84 -1.18 -4.83
N ASN A 159 0.08 -0.33 -5.29
CA ASN A 159 1.44 -0.24 -4.78
C ASN A 159 1.79 1.24 -4.62
N VAL A 160 1.57 1.78 -3.41
CA VAL A 160 1.74 3.21 -3.12
C VAL A 160 2.94 3.41 -2.21
N PHE A 161 4.02 4.00 -2.74
CA PHE A 161 5.29 4.23 -2.01
C PHE A 161 5.92 2.97 -1.39
N ALA A 162 5.62 1.80 -1.95
CA ALA A 162 6.00 0.50 -1.42
C ALA A 162 6.93 -0.27 -2.36
N PRO A 163 7.75 -1.20 -1.84
CA PRO A 163 8.56 -2.09 -2.68
C PRO A 163 7.69 -2.95 -3.59
N ARG A 164 8.26 -3.35 -4.74
CA ARG A 164 7.56 -4.08 -5.80
C ARG A 164 8.15 -5.46 -5.96
N ASN A 165 7.30 -6.47 -5.98
CA ASN A 165 7.66 -7.84 -6.32
C ASN A 165 6.93 -8.25 -7.61
N PRO A 166 7.50 -7.94 -8.80
CA PRO A 166 6.81 -8.09 -10.07
C PRO A 166 6.29 -9.51 -10.33
N ASN A 167 7.08 -10.53 -9.97
CA ASN A 167 6.71 -11.93 -10.17
C ASN A 167 5.45 -12.29 -9.38
N GLU A 168 5.42 -11.91 -8.11
CA GLU A 168 4.26 -12.16 -7.26
C GLU A 168 3.08 -11.28 -7.60
N PHE A 169 3.31 -10.01 -7.96
CA PHE A 169 2.24 -9.11 -8.40
C PHE A 169 1.56 -9.68 -9.64
N ARG A 170 2.33 -10.23 -10.58
CA ARG A 170 1.78 -10.90 -11.75
C ARG A 170 1.02 -12.16 -11.36
N ARG A 171 1.57 -12.98 -10.46
CA ARG A 171 0.94 -14.24 -10.04
C ARG A 171 -0.44 -14.02 -9.41
N VAL A 172 -0.56 -13.05 -8.50
CA VAL A 172 -1.80 -12.82 -7.74
C VAL A 172 -2.84 -12.00 -8.51
N LEU A 173 -2.42 -11.22 -9.52
CA LEU A 173 -3.36 -10.52 -10.39
C LEU A 173 -4.01 -11.47 -11.39
N ALA A 174 -5.33 -11.35 -11.53
CA ALA A 174 -6.09 -12.03 -12.58
C ALA A 174 -5.54 -11.61 -13.97
N PRO A 175 -5.70 -12.45 -15.01
CA PRO A 175 -5.41 -12.04 -16.38
C PRO A 175 -6.12 -10.72 -16.73
N GLY A 176 -5.39 -9.74 -17.25
CA GLY A 176 -5.93 -8.40 -17.53
C GLY A 176 -6.15 -7.51 -16.28
N GLY A 177 -5.83 -8.02 -15.09
CA GLY A 177 -5.91 -7.30 -13.83
C GLY A 177 -5.06 -6.03 -13.82
N MET A 178 -5.50 -5.03 -13.07
CA MET A 178 -4.88 -3.71 -13.03
C MET A 178 -3.86 -3.64 -11.90
N LEU A 179 -2.69 -3.09 -12.19
CA LEU A 179 -1.71 -2.65 -11.20
C LEU A 179 -1.62 -1.13 -11.24
N LEU A 180 -1.86 -0.48 -10.09
CA LEU A 180 -1.69 0.96 -9.90
C LEU A 180 -0.44 1.19 -9.05
N VAL A 181 0.59 1.80 -9.65
CA VAL A 181 1.84 2.15 -8.97
C VAL A 181 1.89 3.65 -8.75
N VAL A 182 2.20 4.06 -7.52
CA VAL A 182 2.44 5.47 -7.17
C VAL A 182 3.88 5.66 -6.71
N THR A 183 4.59 6.55 -7.38
CA THR A 183 5.94 6.98 -7.02
C THR A 183 5.98 8.49 -6.81
N PRO A 184 6.79 8.98 -5.86
CA PRO A 184 6.97 10.41 -5.68
C PRO A 184 7.82 10.97 -6.83
N MET A 185 7.53 12.20 -7.24
CA MET A 185 8.31 12.93 -8.24
C MET A 185 9.39 13.80 -7.59
N PRO A 186 10.41 14.29 -8.32
CA PRO A 186 11.49 15.10 -7.75
C PRO A 186 11.02 16.35 -6.97
N GLU A 187 9.91 16.95 -7.41
CA GLU A 187 9.29 18.14 -6.77
C GLU A 187 8.53 17.80 -5.49
N HIS A 188 8.30 16.50 -5.21
CA HIS A 188 7.53 16.06 -4.07
C HIS A 188 8.20 16.42 -2.75
N LEU A 189 7.47 17.15 -1.90
CA LEU A 189 7.91 17.64 -0.60
C LEU A 189 9.25 18.39 -0.64
N GLN A 190 9.63 18.96 -1.79
CA GLN A 190 10.95 19.56 -1.98
C GLN A 190 11.26 20.64 -0.94
N GLN A 191 10.24 21.41 -0.52
CA GLN A 191 10.39 22.47 0.49
C GLN A 191 10.74 21.88 1.86
N ILE A 192 10.08 20.78 2.25
CA ILE A 192 10.39 20.07 3.50
C ILE A 192 11.77 19.43 3.40
N ARG A 193 12.07 18.75 2.29
CA ARG A 193 13.35 18.07 2.10
C ARG A 193 14.53 19.01 2.19
N ALA A 194 14.42 20.20 1.58
CA ALA A 194 15.44 21.24 1.64
C ALA A 194 15.69 21.74 3.07
N LEU A 195 14.67 21.74 3.94
CA LEU A 195 14.79 22.16 5.33
C LEU A 195 15.39 21.06 6.21
N THR A 196 14.95 19.81 6.04
CA THR A 196 15.18 18.74 7.02
C THR A 196 16.26 17.74 6.61
N GLY A 197 16.87 17.89 5.42
CA GLY A 197 17.88 16.96 4.91
C GLY A 197 17.34 15.57 4.60
N MET A 198 16.02 15.44 4.35
CA MET A 198 15.45 14.21 3.82
C MET A 198 16.10 13.86 2.48
N LEU A 199 16.25 12.56 2.22
CA LEU A 199 16.86 12.08 0.98
C LEU A 199 16.17 12.66 -0.25
N ASP A 200 17.00 13.04 -1.23
CA ASP A 200 16.51 13.48 -2.52
C ASP A 200 15.80 12.34 -3.25
N ILE A 201 14.69 12.69 -3.89
CA ILE A 201 14.01 11.77 -4.79
C ILE A 201 14.76 11.86 -6.11
N ALA A 202 15.47 10.77 -6.42
CA ALA A 202 16.11 10.65 -7.72
C ALA A 202 15.06 10.82 -8.82
N ASP A 203 15.47 11.43 -9.94
CA ASP A 203 14.67 11.44 -11.16
C ASP A 203 14.56 9.99 -11.69
N GLU A 204 13.60 9.26 -11.15
CA GLU A 204 13.20 7.98 -11.68
C GLU A 204 12.31 8.23 -12.88
N LYS A 205 12.93 8.29 -14.06
CA LYS A 205 12.18 8.23 -15.32
C LYS A 205 11.16 7.10 -15.22
N GLU A 206 9.90 7.39 -15.51
CA GLU A 206 8.76 6.45 -15.46
C GLU A 206 9.09 5.07 -16.09
N MET A 207 9.91 5.09 -17.15
CA MET A 207 10.48 3.92 -17.80
C MET A 207 11.20 2.93 -16.86
N ARG A 208 11.72 3.37 -15.71
CA ARG A 208 12.37 2.52 -14.71
C ARG A 208 11.36 1.64 -13.98
N VAL A 209 10.18 2.18 -13.64
CA VAL A 209 9.10 1.39 -13.02
C VAL A 209 8.63 0.33 -14.00
N ALA A 210 8.29 0.72 -15.24
CA ALA A 210 7.91 -0.21 -16.29
C ALA A 210 8.99 -1.30 -16.52
N ARG A 211 10.27 -0.91 -16.58
CA ARG A 211 11.38 -1.87 -16.72
C ARG A 211 11.50 -2.81 -15.53
N SER A 212 11.27 -2.32 -14.31
CA SER A 212 11.31 -3.14 -13.10
C SER A 212 10.19 -4.18 -13.06
N LEU A 213 9.02 -3.86 -13.64
CA LEU A 213 7.89 -4.78 -13.74
C LEU A 213 8.08 -5.83 -14.85
N GLY A 214 8.90 -5.52 -15.86
CA GLY A 214 9.25 -6.45 -16.93
C GLY A 214 8.09 -6.70 -17.91
N PRO A 215 8.25 -7.69 -18.82
CA PRO A 215 7.29 -7.94 -19.91
C PRO A 215 5.94 -8.49 -19.43
N SER A 216 5.85 -8.93 -18.18
CA SER A 216 4.62 -9.45 -17.56
C SER A 216 3.53 -8.39 -17.38
N PHE A 217 3.87 -7.11 -17.56
CA PHE A 217 2.98 -5.98 -17.40
C PHE A 217 3.01 -5.08 -18.64
N ALA A 218 1.86 -4.92 -19.27
CA ALA A 218 1.68 -3.92 -20.32
C ALA A 218 1.47 -2.54 -19.67
N PRO A 219 2.27 -1.51 -20.03
CA PRO A 219 2.06 -0.16 -19.53
C PRO A 219 0.74 0.40 -20.10
N GLY A 220 -0.04 1.03 -19.23
CA GLY A 220 -1.23 1.76 -19.57
C GLY A 220 -0.99 3.27 -19.47
N ARG A 221 -1.95 3.97 -18.88
CA ARG A 221 -1.90 5.42 -18.68
C ARG A 221 -0.96 5.79 -17.53
N THR A 222 -0.17 6.84 -17.73
CA THR A 222 0.54 7.54 -16.65
C THR A 222 -0.10 8.91 -16.43
N GLU A 223 -0.23 9.30 -15.17
CA GLU A 223 -0.70 10.62 -14.78
C GLU A 223 0.19 11.25 -13.74
N HIS A 224 0.38 12.56 -13.85
CA HIS A 224 1.04 13.35 -12.82
C HIS A 224 -0.02 14.05 -11.97
N VAL A 225 0.01 13.76 -10.67
CA VAL A 225 -0.85 14.41 -9.69
C VAL A 225 0.04 15.39 -8.92
N GLN A 226 -0.10 16.67 -9.23
CA GLN A 226 0.65 17.73 -8.58
C GLN A 226 -0.28 18.82 -8.05
N TYR A 227 -0.06 19.24 -6.81
CA TYR A 227 -0.80 20.32 -6.17
C TYR A 227 0.00 20.91 -5.00
N ARG A 228 -0.44 22.07 -4.50
CA ARG A 228 0.14 22.71 -3.32
C ARG A 228 -0.69 22.37 -2.09
N MET A 229 0.00 22.22 -0.97
CA MET A 229 -0.56 22.06 0.37
C MET A 229 -0.05 23.21 1.23
N GLU A 230 -0.91 23.74 2.08
CA GLU A 230 -0.52 24.69 3.13
C GLU A 230 -0.38 23.87 4.42
N LEU A 231 0.85 23.61 4.83
CA LEU A 231 1.13 22.74 5.98
C LEU A 231 1.48 23.56 7.20
N ASP A 232 0.85 23.27 8.33
CA ASP A 232 1.31 23.82 9.60
C ASP A 232 2.58 23.10 10.10
N ARG A 233 3.07 23.52 11.26
CA ARG A 233 4.27 22.93 11.86
C ARG A 233 4.12 21.43 12.16
N ALA A 234 2.96 21.02 12.67
CA ALA A 234 2.70 19.63 13.02
C ALA A 234 2.59 18.77 11.77
N ASP A 235 1.98 19.30 10.70
CA ASP A 235 1.89 18.64 9.40
C ASP A 235 3.26 18.40 8.78
N VAL A 236 4.15 19.39 8.82
CA VAL A 236 5.54 19.22 8.33
C VAL A 236 6.27 18.15 9.14
N GLN A 237 6.14 18.18 10.48
CA GLN A 237 6.72 17.14 11.33
C GLN A 237 6.16 15.76 10.99
N ASN A 238 4.85 15.64 10.79
CA ASN A 238 4.21 14.38 10.43
C ASN A 238 4.67 13.89 9.05
N ALA A 239 4.83 14.78 8.07
CA ALA A 239 5.32 14.45 6.74
C ALA A 239 6.75 13.86 6.77
N VAL A 240 7.63 14.41 7.62
CA VAL A 240 8.99 13.88 7.84
C VAL A 240 8.93 12.52 8.55
N MET A 241 8.13 12.43 9.62
CA MET A 241 8.09 11.26 10.50
C MET A 241 7.32 10.06 9.93
N MET A 242 6.48 10.26 8.91
CA MET A 242 5.72 9.17 8.28
C MET A 242 6.52 8.36 7.26
N GLY A 243 7.67 8.86 6.80
CA GLY A 243 8.51 8.19 5.80
C GLY A 243 9.53 7.23 6.41
N PRO A 244 10.08 6.28 5.63
CA PRO A 244 11.04 5.29 6.13
C PRO A 244 12.35 5.91 6.66
N SER A 245 12.72 7.12 6.20
CA SER A 245 13.88 7.86 6.71
C SER A 245 13.74 8.26 8.18
N ALA A 246 12.51 8.27 8.74
CA ALA A 246 12.25 8.69 10.12
C ALA A 246 12.94 7.82 11.17
N HIS A 247 13.37 6.60 10.84
CA HIS A 247 14.18 5.76 11.73
C HIS A 247 15.52 6.40 12.12
N HIS A 248 15.98 7.39 11.36
CA HIS A 248 17.25 8.09 11.57
C HIS A 248 17.07 9.59 11.86
N VAL A 249 15.83 10.06 12.04
CA VAL A 249 15.55 11.46 12.32
C VAL A 249 15.65 11.72 13.83
N ASP A 250 16.46 12.71 14.20
CA ASP A 250 16.49 13.25 15.56
C ASP A 250 15.35 14.27 15.73
N SER A 251 14.44 13.99 16.66
CA SER A 251 13.26 14.84 16.90
C SER A 251 13.61 16.23 17.46
N LEU A 252 14.70 16.36 18.21
CA LEU A 252 15.14 17.64 18.76
C LEU A 252 15.73 18.52 17.66
N GLU A 253 16.56 17.94 16.78
CA GLU A 253 17.10 18.65 15.64
C GLU A 253 16.00 19.07 14.66
N LEU A 254 15.06 18.16 14.37
CA LEU A 254 13.88 18.51 13.57
C LEU A 254 13.09 19.68 14.19
N SER A 255 12.85 19.65 15.50
CA SER A 255 12.15 20.75 16.16
C SER A 255 12.89 22.08 16.03
N LYS A 256 14.21 22.09 16.23
CA LYS A 256 15.03 23.31 16.09
C LYS A 256 15.00 23.83 14.65
N THR A 257 15.09 22.96 13.65
CA THR A 257 14.96 23.34 12.24
C THR A 257 13.64 24.04 11.98
N LEU A 258 12.54 23.55 12.56
CA LEU A 258 11.21 24.11 12.37
C LEU A 258 10.94 25.39 13.18
N ASP A 259 11.77 25.76 14.16
CA ASP A 259 11.63 27.02 14.93
C ASP A 259 11.91 28.27 14.07
N GLY A 260 12.71 28.14 13.02
CA GLY A 260 13.04 29.23 12.10
C GLY A 260 12.14 29.32 10.87
N VAL A 261 11.03 28.58 10.83
CA VAL A 261 10.15 28.49 9.66
C VAL A 261 8.85 29.24 9.91
N ASP A 262 8.47 30.11 8.98
CA ASP A 262 7.16 30.75 8.96
C ASP A 262 6.09 29.77 8.45
N PHE A 263 4.95 29.70 9.16
CA PHE A 263 3.83 28.82 8.82
C PHE A 263 2.56 29.62 8.48
N PRO A 264 1.67 29.09 7.62
CA PRO A 264 1.77 27.80 6.95
C PRO A 264 2.87 27.77 5.88
N LEU A 265 3.51 26.60 5.74
CA LEU A 265 4.51 26.36 4.72
C LEU A 265 3.83 25.82 3.47
N ALA A 266 3.98 26.54 2.36
CA ALA A 266 3.50 26.08 1.05
C ALA A 266 4.41 24.93 0.54
N VAL A 267 3.87 23.72 0.46
CA VAL A 267 4.60 22.51 0.07
C VAL A 267 3.99 21.86 -1.16
N THR A 268 4.83 21.41 -2.09
CA THR A 268 4.39 20.70 -3.30
C THR A 268 4.18 19.21 -3.00
N ALA A 269 2.97 18.70 -3.24
CA ALA A 269 2.73 17.27 -3.44
C ALA A 269 2.85 16.95 -4.93
N SER A 270 3.64 15.94 -5.31
CA SER A 270 3.87 15.59 -6.72
C SER A 270 4.10 14.09 -6.87
N PHE A 271 3.30 13.43 -7.69
CA PHE A 271 3.29 11.98 -7.83
C PHE A 271 3.12 11.56 -9.28
N ALA A 272 3.77 10.48 -9.69
CA ALA A 272 3.39 9.73 -10.87
C ALA A 272 2.47 8.57 -10.46
N VAL A 273 1.28 8.50 -11.05
CA VAL A 273 0.34 7.39 -10.95
C VAL A 273 0.37 6.64 -12.27
N GLN A 274 0.92 5.43 -12.24
CA GLN A 274 1.13 4.61 -13.43
C GLN A 274 0.22 3.39 -13.39
N GLN A 275 -0.56 3.20 -14.45
CA GLN A 275 -1.37 2.01 -14.65
C GLN A 275 -0.60 0.96 -15.44
N PHE A 276 -0.76 -0.29 -15.05
CA PHE A 276 -0.30 -1.44 -15.80
C PHE A 276 -1.39 -2.49 -15.86
N ARG A 277 -1.38 -3.30 -16.93
CA ARG A 277 -2.23 -4.48 -17.07
C ARG A 277 -1.38 -5.73 -17.00
N ALA A 278 -1.75 -6.65 -16.13
CA ALA A 278 -1.15 -7.98 -16.10
C ALA A 278 -1.39 -8.66 -17.45
N ALA A 279 -0.32 -9.11 -18.11
CA ALA A 279 -0.43 -9.81 -19.39
C ALA A 279 -1.44 -10.95 -19.29
N GLU A 280 -2.25 -11.18 -20.32
CA GLU A 280 -3.09 -12.38 -20.36
C GLU A 280 -2.21 -13.63 -20.26
N ALA A 281 -2.73 -14.71 -19.65
CA ALA A 281 -2.01 -15.98 -19.76
C ALA A 281 -1.93 -16.31 -21.25
N ALA A 282 -0.74 -16.64 -21.76
CA ALA A 282 -0.62 -17.14 -23.12
C ALA A 282 -1.60 -18.30 -23.27
N ALA A 283 -2.48 -18.23 -24.27
CA ALA A 283 -3.33 -19.36 -24.62
C ALA A 283 -2.38 -20.53 -24.97
N GLY A 284 -2.25 -21.46 -24.04
CA GLY A 284 -1.47 -22.69 -24.21
C GLY A 284 -2.15 -23.65 -25.16
#